data_AF-A0A7T7XLA9-F1
#
_entry.id   AF-A0A7T7XLA9-F1
#
_cell.length_a   1.000
_cell.length_b   1.000
_cell.length_c   1.000
_cell.angle_alpha   90.00
_cell.angle_beta   90.00
_cell.angle_gamma   90.00
#
_symmetry.space_group_name_H-M   'P 1'
#
loop_
_entity.id
_entity.type
_entity.pdbx_description
1 polymer ?
#
loop_
_entity_poly.entity_id
_entity_poly.type
_entity_poly.pdbx_seq_one_letter_code
_entity_poly.pdbx_strand_id
1 'polypeptide(L)'
;MKIDNNELELESMEMFRCGDKKRAHELEDEFIRQFRESKRNREDHCSCPVATCKHHGRCMECVAIHRGHRDHLPNCLHDMVNEKLRKIVSVTESSLNEFKP
;
A
#
# COMPACT_ATOMS: atom_id res chain seq x y z
N MET A 1 6.14 -7.94 -9.57
CA MET A 1 6.65 -6.58 -9.26
C MET A 1 6.46 -6.27 -7.78
N LYS A 2 7.26 -5.38 -7.19
CA LYS A 2 7.05 -4.87 -5.83
C LYS A 2 6.05 -3.70 -5.86
N ILE A 3 5.00 -3.75 -5.05
CA ILE A 3 4.01 -2.65 -4.94
C ILE A 3 4.42 -1.66 -3.86
N ASP A 4 4.69 -2.14 -2.65
CA ASP A 4 5.01 -1.27 -1.52
C ASP A 4 6.41 -0.68 -1.69
N ASN A 5 6.52 0.64 -1.53
CA ASN A 5 7.76 1.39 -1.81
C ASN A 5 8.30 1.11 -3.22
N ASN A 6 7.42 1.14 -4.23
CA ASN A 6 7.82 1.02 -5.62
C ASN A 6 8.62 2.25 -6.08
N GLU A 7 9.74 2.02 -6.76
CA GLU A 7 10.67 3.07 -7.18
C GLU A 7 10.05 4.06 -8.17
N LEU A 8 9.20 3.60 -9.09
CA LEU A 8 8.53 4.45 -10.09
C LEU A 8 7.55 5.42 -9.43
N GLU A 9 6.77 4.94 -8.46
CA GLU A 9 5.81 5.76 -7.72
C GLU A 9 6.52 6.77 -6.80
N LEU A 10 7.65 6.38 -6.20
CA LEU A 10 8.47 7.31 -5.41
C LEU A 10 9.08 8.40 -6.29
N GLU A 11 9.64 8.04 -7.45
CA GLU A 11 10.17 9.01 -8.44
C GLU A 11 9.05 9.91 -8.98
N SER A 12 7.88 9.34 -9.30
CA SER A 12 6.71 10.11 -9.77
C SER A 12 6.34 11.20 -8.77
N MET A 13 6.26 10.86 -7.49
CA MET A 13 5.96 11.82 -6.44
C MET A 13 7.01 12.92 -6.30
N GLU A 14 8.28 12.62 -6.55
CA GLU A 14 9.32 13.63 -6.56
C GLU A 14 9.20 14.58 -7.76
N MET A 15 8.86 14.06 -8.95
CA MET A 15 8.63 14.88 -10.14
C MET A 15 7.42 15.80 -9.97
N PHE A 16 6.36 15.34 -9.30
CA PHE A 16 5.25 16.22 -8.90
C PHE A 16 5.69 17.33 -7.95
N ARG A 17 6.52 17.02 -6.94
CA ARG A 17 7.05 18.04 -6.00
C ARG A 17 7.90 19.09 -6.72
N CYS A 18 8.68 18.67 -7.71
CA CYS A 18 9.51 19.55 -8.55
C CYS A 18 8.71 20.31 -9.64
N GLY A 19 7.41 20.02 -9.80
CA GLY A 19 6.53 20.68 -10.77
C GLY A 19 6.47 20.05 -12.16
N ASP A 20 7.25 18.99 -12.42
CA ASP A 20 7.22 18.26 -13.69
C ASP A 20 6.11 17.20 -13.70
N LYS A 21 4.89 17.66 -13.92
CA LYS A 21 3.69 16.79 -13.99
C LYS A 21 3.73 15.82 -15.16
N LYS A 22 4.42 16.16 -16.25
CA LYS A 22 4.44 15.31 -17.45
C LYS A 22 5.23 14.05 -17.14
N ARG A 23 6.46 14.20 -16.64
CA ARG A 23 7.30 13.07 -16.25
C ARG A 23 6.66 12.24 -15.14
N ALA A 24 5.99 12.89 -14.19
CA ALA A 24 5.29 12.18 -13.12
C ALA A 24 4.20 11.23 -13.65
N HIS A 25 3.32 11.71 -14.54
CA HIS A 25 2.31 10.84 -15.16
C HIS A 25 2.92 9.72 -16.01
N GLU A 26 4.03 9.97 -16.72
CA GLU A 26 4.74 8.92 -17.48
C GLU A 26 5.24 7.79 -16.57
N LEU A 27 5.69 8.11 -15.35
CA LEU A 27 6.12 7.14 -14.35
C LEU A 27 4.94 6.35 -13.76
N GLU A 28 3.83 7.02 -13.44
CA GLU A 28 2.60 6.35 -12.99
C GLU A 28 2.06 5.40 -14.07
N ASP A 29 2.03 5.82 -15.32
CA ASP A 29 1.58 5.00 -16.45
C ASP A 29 2.44 3.73 -16.59
N GLU A 30 3.75 3.84 -16.40
CA GLU A 30 4.66 2.70 -16.41
C GLU A 30 4.43 1.75 -15.22
N PHE A 31 4.21 2.28 -14.01
CA PHE A 31 3.83 1.48 -12.85
C PHE A 31 2.52 0.72 -13.10
N ILE A 32 1.49 1.39 -13.61
CA ILE A 32 0.20 0.80 -13.93
C ILE A 32 0.33 -0.27 -15.02
N ARG A 33 1.19 -0.06 -16.02
CA ARG A 33 1.50 -1.06 -17.05
C ARG A 33 2.08 -2.32 -16.42
N GLN A 34 3.09 -2.19 -15.57
CA GLN A 34 3.71 -3.33 -14.86
C GLN A 34 2.72 -4.04 -13.93
N PHE A 35 1.86 -3.29 -13.23
CA PHE A 35 0.85 -3.87 -12.35
C PHE A 35 -0.20 -4.68 -13.14
N ARG A 36 -0.66 -4.17 -14.28
CA ARG A 36 -1.57 -4.92 -15.16
C ARG A 36 -0.93 -6.19 -15.71
N GLU A 37 0.36 -6.14 -16.03
CA GLU A 37 1.14 -7.31 -16.47
C GLU A 37 1.28 -8.35 -15.35
N SER A 38 1.60 -7.93 -14.12
CA SER A 38 1.67 -8.84 -12.97
C SER A 38 0.33 -9.56 -12.74
N LYS A 39 -0.79 -8.84 -12.90
CA LYS A 39 -2.13 -9.44 -12.80
C LYS A 39 -2.46 -10.39 -13.93
N ARG A 40 -2.04 -10.10 -15.17
CA ARG A 40 -2.15 -11.06 -16.29
C ARG A 40 -1.39 -12.35 -16.00
N ASN A 41 -0.23 -12.23 -15.37
CA ASN A 41 0.62 -13.35 -14.95
C ASN A 41 0.19 -13.96 -13.61
N ARG A 42 -0.95 -13.54 -13.05
CA ARG A 42 -1.53 -14.02 -11.79
C ARG A 42 -0.58 -13.90 -10.59
N GLU A 43 0.27 -12.88 -10.59
CA GLU A 43 1.14 -12.58 -9.44
C GLU A 43 0.29 -12.04 -8.27
N ASP A 44 0.42 -12.69 -7.12
CA ASP A 44 -0.17 -12.23 -5.87
C ASP A 44 0.82 -11.40 -5.04
N HIS A 45 0.28 -10.43 -4.32
CA HIS A 45 1.04 -9.48 -3.50
C HIS A 45 0.49 -9.43 -2.07
N CYS A 46 -0.15 -10.51 -1.60
CA CYS A 46 -0.73 -10.58 -0.26
C CYS A 46 0.36 -10.71 0.81
N SER A 47 0.47 -9.72 1.71
CA SER A 47 1.34 -9.77 2.89
C SER A 47 0.69 -10.39 4.13
N CYS A 48 -0.56 -10.87 4.01
CA CYS A 48 -1.31 -11.40 5.15
C CYS A 48 -0.69 -12.69 5.70
N PRO A 49 -0.41 -12.82 7.01
CA PRO A 49 0.14 -14.05 7.59
C PRO A 49 -0.92 -15.16 7.76
N VAL A 50 -2.21 -14.83 7.62
CA VAL A 50 -3.31 -15.79 7.78
C VAL A 50 -3.52 -16.58 6.49
N ALA A 51 -2.79 -17.68 6.36
CA ALA A 51 -2.85 -18.56 5.18
C ALA A 51 -4.19 -19.30 5.01
N THR A 52 -4.98 -19.47 6.08
CA THR A 52 -6.29 -20.14 6.05
C THR A 52 -7.42 -19.28 5.51
N CYS A 53 -7.18 -18.00 5.27
CA CYS A 53 -8.20 -17.09 4.75
C CYS A 53 -8.65 -17.51 3.34
N LYS A 54 -9.97 -17.61 3.12
CA LYS A 54 -10.54 -18.00 1.82
C LYS A 54 -10.15 -17.06 0.67
N HIS A 55 -9.78 -15.80 0.97
CA HIS A 55 -9.32 -14.79 0.01
C HIS A 55 -7.81 -14.53 0.08
N HIS A 56 -7.07 -15.34 0.85
CA HIS A 56 -5.61 -15.30 0.81
C HIS A 56 -5.13 -15.51 -0.62
N GLY A 57 -4.10 -14.78 -1.04
CA GLY A 57 -3.63 -14.85 -2.42
C GLY A 57 -4.41 -13.97 -3.42
N ARG A 58 -5.43 -13.23 -2.99
CA ARG A 58 -6.31 -12.45 -3.88
C ARG A 58 -6.39 -10.99 -3.47
N CYS A 59 -5.28 -10.27 -3.64
CA CYS A 59 -5.11 -8.90 -3.14
C CYS A 59 -6.26 -7.93 -3.51
N MET A 60 -6.78 -7.97 -4.75
CA MET A 60 -7.85 -7.07 -5.20
C MET A 60 -9.19 -7.37 -4.53
N GLU A 61 -9.53 -8.64 -4.36
CA GLU A 61 -10.73 -9.06 -3.61
C GLU A 61 -10.62 -8.67 -2.14
N CYS A 62 -9.46 -8.90 -1.53
CA CYS A 62 -9.18 -8.50 -0.17
C CYS A 62 -9.42 -6.99 0.03
N VAL A 63 -8.81 -6.13 -0.81
CA VAL A 63 -9.02 -4.68 -0.73
C VAL A 63 -10.51 -4.31 -0.92
N ALA A 64 -11.22 -4.94 -1.87
CA ALA A 64 -12.64 -4.67 -2.10
C ALA A 64 -13.51 -5.04 -0.89
N ILE A 65 -13.23 -6.18 -0.24
CA ILE A 65 -13.96 -6.64 0.96
C ILE A 65 -13.76 -5.65 2.11
N HIS A 66 -12.51 -5.30 2.43
CA HIS A 66 -12.19 -4.36 3.51
C HIS A 66 -12.78 -2.96 3.26
N ARG A 67 -12.80 -2.50 2.01
CA ARG A 67 -13.50 -1.28 1.62
C ARG A 67 -15.01 -1.39 1.83
N GLY A 68 -15.59 -2.56 1.58
CA GLY A 68 -17.02 -2.83 1.73
C GLY A 68 -17.48 -2.78 3.20
N HIS A 69 -16.79 -3.48 4.10
CA HIS A 69 -17.19 -3.51 5.51
C HIS A 69 -16.62 -2.35 6.35
N ARG A 70 -15.57 -1.66 5.90
CA ARG A 70 -14.99 -0.45 6.54
C ARG A 70 -14.54 -0.61 8.00
N ASP A 71 -14.46 -1.84 8.50
CA ASP A 71 -14.13 -2.15 9.89
C ASP A 71 -12.63 -1.95 10.18
N HIS A 72 -11.77 -2.57 9.37
CA HIS A 72 -10.32 -2.50 9.52
C HIS A 72 -9.63 -2.58 8.15
N LEU A 73 -8.36 -2.18 8.11
CA LEU A 73 -7.55 -2.19 6.89
C LEU A 73 -6.96 -3.59 6.62
N PRO A 74 -6.76 -3.96 5.34
CA PRO A 74 -6.02 -5.15 4.98
C PRO A 74 -4.53 -4.99 5.37
N ASN A 75 -3.85 -6.11 5.63
CA ASN A 75 -2.46 -6.13 6.10
C ASN A 75 -1.48 -5.39 5.16
N CYS A 76 -1.73 -5.38 3.84
CA CYS A 76 -0.89 -4.64 2.89
C CYS A 76 -0.90 -3.11 3.11
N LEU A 77 -1.89 -2.57 3.83
CA LEU A 77 -1.95 -1.14 4.15
C LEU A 77 -1.44 -0.82 5.56
N HIS A 78 -1.17 -1.83 6.39
CA HIS A 78 -0.80 -1.61 7.79
C HIS A 78 0.53 -0.87 7.89
N ASP A 79 1.54 -1.24 7.10
CA ASP A 79 2.86 -0.61 7.18
C ASP A 79 2.79 0.89 6.87
N MET A 80 2.10 1.26 5.78
CA MET A 80 1.89 2.66 5.39
C MET A 80 1.20 3.48 6.50
N VAL A 81 0.20 2.89 7.15
CA VAL A 81 -0.53 3.57 8.24
C VAL A 81 0.32 3.64 9.50
N ASN A 82 1.00 2.55 9.85
CA ASN A 82 1.87 2.48 11.02
C ASN A 82 3.03 3.47 10.91
N GLU A 83 3.59 3.70 9.73
CA GLU A 83 4.59 4.76 9.51
C GLU A 83 4.06 6.15 9.85
N LYS A 84 2.81 6.46 9.47
CA LYS A 84 2.16 7.74 9.78
C LYS A 84 1.85 7.85 11.27
N LEU A 85 1.32 6.78 11.87
CA LEU A 85 1.02 6.73 13.31
C LEU A 85 2.29 6.91 14.15
N ARG A 86 3.40 6.28 13.76
CA ARG A 86 4.70 6.45 14.44
C ARG A 86 5.16 7.91 14.44
N LYS A 87 4.96 8.65 13.34
CA LYS A 87 5.28 10.09 13.30
C LYS A 87 4.43 10.89 14.27
N ILE A 88 3.15 10.56 14.40
CA ILE A 88 2.25 11.22 15.36
C ILE A 88 2.70 10.92 16.80
N VAL A 89 3.00 9.67 17.11
CA VAL A 89 3.42 9.32 18.48
C VAL A 89 4.79 9.85 18.83
N SER A 90 5.68 10.04 17.84
CA SER A 90 6.97 10.68 18.10
C SER A 90 6.89 12.13 18.60
N VAL A 91 5.72 12.80 18.50
CA VAL A 91 5.53 14.15 19.06
C VAL A 91 4.95 14.14 20.49
N THR A 92 4.70 12.97 21.08
CA THR A 92 4.21 12.81 22.45
C THR A 92 5.27 12.16 23.34
N GLU A 93 5.10 12.24 24.65
CA GLU A 93 5.94 11.54 25.63
C GLU A 93 5.58 10.05 25.78
N SER A 94 4.48 9.62 25.15
CA SER A 94 3.88 8.28 25.29
C SER A 94 4.17 7.37 24.09
N SER A 95 3.81 6.09 24.19
CA SER A 95 3.97 5.10 23.11
C SER A 95 2.62 4.53 22.65
N LEU A 96 2.52 4.14 21.37
CA LEU A 96 1.28 3.53 20.79
C LEU A 96 0.81 2.29 21.56
N ASN A 97 1.72 1.58 22.23
CA ASN A 97 1.43 0.35 22.96
C ASN A 97 0.64 0.56 24.26
N GLU A 98 0.40 1.81 24.68
CA GLU A 98 -0.45 2.12 25.84
C GLU A 98 -1.95 2.13 25.51
N PHE A 99 -2.31 2.12 24.23
CA PHE A 99 -3.69 1.93 23.78
C PHE A 99 -3.94 0.45 23.48
N LYS A 100 -4.28 -0.32 24.50
CA LYS A 100 -4.98 -1.61 24.28
C LYS A 100 -6.44 -1.32 23.87
N PRO A 101 -7.07 -2.17 23.04
CA PRO A 101 -8.48 -2.02 22.68
C PRO A 101 -9.38 -1.98 23.92
#